data_AF-A0A3N5K973-F1
#
_entry.id   AF-A0A3N5K973-F1
#
_cell.length_a   1.000
_cell.length_b   1.000
_cell.length_c   1.000
_cell.angle_alpha   90.00
_cell.angle_beta   90.00
_cell.angle_gamma   90.00
#
_symmetry.space_group_name_H-M   'P 1'
#
loop_
_entity.id
_entity.type
_entity.pdbx_description
1 polymer ?
#
loop_
_entity_poly.entity_id
_entity_poly.type
_entity_poly.pdbx_seq_one_letter_code
_entity_poly.pdbx_strand_id
1 'polypeptide(L)'
;MEVLLYPPIAFVIYLVLVGILSGVGRALAVPAHSHEDATKSSPYASGEAGETYQAAPGYRQFFVVALFFAVLHLGMLLAGSSGLTAVTAAYIVGLIVALVALILG
;
A
#
# COMPACT_ATOMS: atom_id res chain seq x y z
N MET A 1 1.14 21.56 21.52
CA MET A 1 1.87 20.86 20.45
C MET A 1 1.69 19.36 20.54
N GLU A 2 1.76 18.76 21.74
CA GLU A 2 1.53 17.32 21.96
C GLU A 2 0.20 16.78 21.39
N VAL A 3 -0.90 17.53 21.51
CA VAL A 3 -2.23 17.09 21.04
C VAL A 3 -2.29 16.96 19.51
N LEU A 4 -1.56 17.79 18.76
CA LEU A 4 -1.52 17.72 17.29
C LEU A 4 -0.77 16.48 16.79
N LEU A 5 0.20 16.00 17.57
CA LEU A 5 1.03 14.83 17.21
C LEU A 5 0.41 13.50 17.66
N TYR A 6 -0.72 13.53 18.37
CA TYR A 6 -1.43 12.32 18.75
C TYR A 6 -1.93 11.60 17.48
N PRO A 7 -1.57 10.32 17.23
CA PRO A 7 -1.75 9.71 15.91
C PRO A 7 -3.20 9.74 15.37
N PRO A 8 -4.25 9.47 16.19
CA PRO A 8 -5.63 9.61 15.74
C PRO A 8 -6.01 11.04 15.32
N ILE A 9 -5.52 12.05 16.05
CA ILE A 9 -5.81 13.46 15.76
C ILE A 9 -5.07 13.88 14.48
N ALA A 10 -3.78 13.54 14.37
CA ALA A 10 -2.99 13.80 13.17
C ALA A 10 -3.65 13.16 11.93
N PHE A 11 -4.11 11.90 12.03
CA PHE A 11 -4.82 11.21 10.95
C PHE A 11 -6.07 11.97 10.48
N VAL A 12 -6.91 12.42 11.41
CA VAL A 12 -8.13 13.18 11.08
C VAL A 12 -7.77 14.51 10.41
N ILE A 13 -6.76 15.22 10.90
CA ILE A 13 -6.30 16.48 10.30
C ILE A 13 -5.84 16.25 8.85
N TYR A 14 -5.01 15.24 8.60
CA TYR A 14 -4.54 14.93 7.25
C TYR A 14 -5.68 14.48 6.34
N LEU A 15 -6.65 13.71 6.85
CA LEU A 15 -7.82 13.29 6.09
C LEU A 15 -8.66 14.50 5.65
N VAL A 16 -8.91 15.44 6.56
CA VAL A 16 -9.61 16.70 6.25
C VAL A 16 -8.82 17.51 5.22
N LEU A 17 -7.50 17.64 5.39
CA LEU A 17 -6.64 18.35 4.44
C LEU A 17 -6.71 17.74 3.05
N VAL A 18 -6.57 16.42 2.92
CA VAL A 18 -6.69 15.71 1.64
C VAL A 18 -8.07 15.90 1.03
N GLY A 19 -9.13 15.86 1.85
CA GLY A 19 -10.50 16.14 1.42
C GLY A 19 -10.67 17.54 0.84
N ILE A 20 -10.14 18.56 1.52
CA ILE A 20 -10.15 19.95 1.04
C ILE A 20 -9.37 20.07 -0.27
N LEU A 21 -8.15 19.55 -0.33
CA LEU A 21 -7.33 19.62 -1.54
C LEU A 21 -7.99 18.91 -2.73
N SER A 22 -8.59 17.75 -2.50
CA SER A 22 -9.33 17.00 -3.53
C SER A 22 -10.59 17.76 -3.98
N GLY A 23 -11.31 18.36 -3.04
CA GLY A 23 -12.50 19.18 -3.32
C GLY A 23 -12.17 20.43 -4.11
N VAL A 24 -11.11 21.16 -3.72
CA VAL A 24 -10.62 22.34 -4.44
C VAL A 24 -10.12 21.93 -5.83
N GLY A 25 -9.32 20.87 -5.94
CA GLY A 25 -8.88 20.34 -7.23
C GLY A 25 -10.04 19.98 -8.15
N ARG A 26 -11.10 19.39 -7.61
CA ARG A 26 -12.33 19.08 -8.36
C ARG A 26 -13.13 20.33 -8.74
N ALA A 27 -13.17 21.36 -7.89
CA ALA A 27 -13.86 22.60 -8.17
C ALA A 27 -13.15 23.46 -9.23
N LEU A 28 -11.81 23.38 -9.27
CA LEU A 28 -10.98 24.04 -10.28
C LEU A 28 -10.89 23.25 -11.58
N ALA A 29 -11.16 21.94 -11.55
CA ALA A 29 -11.22 21.13 -12.75
C ALA A 29 -12.35 21.63 -13.66
N VAL A 30 -12.08 21.69 -14.96
CA VAL A 30 -13.12 21.89 -15.97
C VAL A 30 -14.18 20.80 -15.73
N PRO A 31 -15.48 21.15 -15.66
CA PRO A 31 -16.54 20.16 -15.50
C PRO A 31 -16.29 19.06 -16.52
N ALA A 32 -16.17 17.82 -16.05
CA ALA A 32 -16.12 16.69 -16.95
C ALA A 32 -17.34 16.85 -17.85
N HIS A 33 -17.11 17.16 -19.13
CA HIS A 33 -18.17 17.08 -20.11
C HIS A 33 -18.82 15.73 -19.87
N SER A 34 -20.15 15.75 -19.75
CA SER A 34 -21.01 14.60 -19.56
C SER A 34 -20.40 13.38 -20.25
N HIS A 35 -20.56 12.21 -19.64
CA HIS A 35 -20.13 10.89 -20.10
C HIS A 35 -20.65 10.49 -21.51
N GLU A 36 -20.85 11.44 -22.41
CA GLU A 36 -21.26 11.30 -23.81
C GLU A 36 -20.20 10.58 -24.64
N ASP A 37 -18.92 10.66 -24.25
CA ASP A 37 -17.85 9.97 -24.93
C ASP A 37 -17.24 8.87 -24.04
N ALA A 38 -17.74 7.64 -24.22
CA ALA A 38 -17.31 6.46 -23.46
C ALA A 38 -15.79 6.22 -23.55
N THR A 39 -15.14 6.72 -24.62
CA THR A 39 -13.69 6.59 -24.84
C THR A 39 -12.86 7.37 -23.81
N LYS A 40 -13.39 8.45 -23.23
CA LYS A 40 -12.70 9.24 -22.19
C LYS A 40 -12.70 8.56 -20.83
N SER A 41 -13.59 7.58 -20.63
CA SER A 41 -13.71 6.79 -19.41
C SER A 41 -13.18 5.36 -19.55
N SER A 42 -12.87 4.91 -20.77
CA SER A 42 -12.29 3.58 -20.99
C SER A 42 -10.81 3.57 -20.62
N PRO A 43 -10.27 2.44 -20.09
CA PRO A 43 -8.84 2.27 -19.89
C PRO A 43 -8.05 2.51 -21.19
N TYR A 44 -6.91 3.17 -21.08
CA TYR A 44 -6.02 3.33 -22.23
C TYR A 44 -5.40 1.97 -22.62
N ALA A 45 -5.80 1.44 -23.77
CA ALA A 45 -5.34 0.16 -24.30
C ALA A 45 -4.52 0.33 -25.60
N SER A 46 -3.73 1.41 -25.69
CA SER A 46 -2.88 1.70 -26.86
C SER A 46 -3.63 1.75 -28.22
N GLY A 47 -4.91 2.07 -28.21
CA GLY A 47 -5.76 2.11 -29.41
C GLY A 47 -6.54 0.82 -29.71
N GLU A 48 -6.31 -0.24 -28.93
CA GLU A 48 -7.03 -1.51 -29.05
C GLU A 48 -8.26 -1.57 -28.12
N ALA A 49 -9.12 -2.56 -28.34
CA ALA A 49 -10.18 -2.86 -27.37
C ALA A 49 -9.55 -3.38 -26.07
N GLY A 50 -9.91 -2.78 -24.93
CA GLY A 50 -9.39 -3.20 -23.63
C GLY A 50 -9.76 -4.64 -23.29
N GLU A 51 -8.84 -5.37 -22.65
CA GLU A 51 -9.11 -6.73 -22.19
C GLU A 51 -10.28 -6.75 -21.19
N THR A 52 -11.21 -7.68 -21.37
CA THR A 52 -12.39 -7.82 -20.49
C THR A 52 -12.13 -8.69 -19.26
N TYR A 53 -10.94 -9.28 -19.17
CA TYR A 53 -10.51 -10.11 -18.05
C TYR A 53 -9.32 -9.46 -17.36
N GLN A 54 -9.17 -9.68 -16.05
CA GLN A 54 -7.98 -9.21 -15.36
C GLN A 54 -6.78 -10.06 -15.78
N ALA A 55 -5.91 -9.49 -16.61
CA ALA A 55 -4.59 -10.02 -16.83
C ALA A 55 -3.68 -9.55 -15.68
N ALA A 56 -3.36 -10.47 -14.76
CA ALA A 56 -2.27 -10.28 -13.80
C ALA A 56 -1.12 -11.28 -14.06
N PRO A 57 -0.54 -11.32 -15.27
CA PRO A 57 0.59 -12.19 -15.56
C PRO A 57 1.75 -11.81 -14.64
N GLY A 58 2.27 -12.78 -13.88
CA GLY A 58 3.41 -12.58 -12.98
C GLY A 58 3.07 -12.25 -11.51
N TYR A 59 1.78 -12.21 -11.11
CA TYR A 59 1.41 -11.91 -9.71
C TYR A 59 2.07 -12.83 -8.67
N ARG A 60 2.35 -14.08 -9.04
CA ARG A 60 3.03 -15.04 -8.16
C ARG A 60 4.41 -14.56 -7.70
N GLN A 61 5.19 -13.95 -8.58
CA GLN A 61 6.52 -13.43 -8.21
C GLN A 61 6.37 -12.21 -7.29
N PHE A 62 5.41 -11.33 -7.58
CA PHE A 62 5.08 -10.21 -6.70
C PHE A 62 4.65 -10.66 -5.29
N PHE A 63 3.84 -11.72 -5.21
CA PHE A 63 3.36 -12.26 -3.94
C PHE A 63 4.51 -12.68 -3.02
N VAL A 64 5.52 -13.40 -3.53
CA VAL A 64 6.67 -13.83 -2.74
C VAL A 64 7.44 -12.63 -2.18
N VAL A 65 7.66 -11.60 -3.00
CA VAL A 65 8.34 -10.36 -2.58
C VAL A 65 7.51 -9.59 -1.55
N ALA A 66 6.19 -9.51 -1.72
CA ALA A 66 5.30 -8.86 -0.77
C ALA A 66 5.28 -9.58 0.59
N LEU A 67 5.24 -10.91 0.58
CA LEU A 67 5.29 -11.72 1.80
C LEU A 67 6.65 -11.59 2.49
N PHE A 68 7.75 -11.59 1.73
CA PHE A 68 9.09 -11.33 2.27
C PHE A 68 9.14 -9.99 2.99
N PHE A 69 8.64 -8.92 2.36
CA PHE A 69 8.60 -7.60 2.97
C PHE A 69 7.76 -7.57 4.24
N ALA A 70 6.59 -8.24 4.26
CA ALA A 70 5.74 -8.31 5.44
C ALA A 70 6.43 -9.01 6.62
N VAL A 71 7.10 -10.14 6.37
CA VAL A 71 7.85 -10.89 7.39
C VAL A 71 9.04 -10.08 7.91
N LEU A 72 9.79 -9.42 7.02
CA LEU A 72 10.91 -8.56 7.39
C LEU A 72 10.43 -7.36 8.21
N HIS A 73 9.32 -6.75 7.82
CA HIS A 73 8.71 -5.64 8.53
C HIS A 73 8.30 -6.05 9.95
N LEU A 74 7.68 -7.22 10.12
CA LEU A 74 7.36 -7.79 11.44
C LEU A 74 8.63 -8.02 12.29
N GLY A 75 9.70 -8.52 11.67
CA GLY A 75 10.99 -8.70 12.33
C GLY A 75 11.57 -7.38 12.83
N MET A 76 11.50 -6.32 12.02
CA MET A 76 12.00 -5.00 12.42
C MET A 76 11.14 -4.37 13.52
N LEU A 77 9.82 -4.55 13.47
CA LEU A 77 8.92 -4.13 14.56
C LEU A 77 9.32 -4.81 15.86
N LEU A 78 9.49 -6.13 15.84
CA LEU A 78 9.88 -6.88 17.03
C LEU A 78 11.26 -6.46 17.55
N ALA A 79 12.24 -6.29 16.67
CA ALA A 79 13.59 -5.85 17.03
C ALA A 79 13.62 -4.42 17.60
N GLY A 80 12.79 -3.52 17.07
CA GLY A 80 12.75 -2.11 17.49
C GLY A 80 11.89 -1.82 18.71
N SER A 81 10.86 -2.63 18.99
CA SER A 81 9.88 -2.34 20.04
C SER A 81 9.91 -3.31 21.23
N SER A 82 10.64 -4.42 21.17
CA SER A 82 10.67 -5.42 22.24
C SER A 82 11.97 -5.41 23.05
N GLY A 83 11.93 -5.98 24.26
CA GLY A 83 13.11 -6.16 25.09
C GLY A 83 13.99 -7.33 24.65
N LEU A 84 15.26 -7.33 25.08
CA LEU A 84 16.23 -8.40 24.85
C LEU A 84 15.91 -9.62 25.73
N THR A 85 14.96 -10.44 25.29
CA THR A 85 14.56 -11.68 25.97
C THR A 85 14.83 -12.90 25.10
N ALA A 86 14.97 -14.08 25.73
CA ALA A 86 15.10 -15.35 25.01
C ALA A 86 13.91 -15.62 24.08
N VAL A 87 12.71 -15.17 24.46
CA VAL A 87 11.50 -15.30 23.64
C VAL A 87 11.60 -14.44 22.38
N THR A 88 12.01 -13.17 22.52
CA THR A 88 12.26 -12.28 21.37
C THR A 88 13.29 -12.88 20.42
N ALA A 89 14.39 -13.42 20.96
CA ALA A 89 15.43 -14.06 20.16
C ALA A 89 14.89 -15.26 19.38
N ALA A 90 14.07 -16.12 20.01
CA ALA A 90 13.44 -17.25 19.34
C ALA A 90 12.53 -16.82 18.17
N TYR A 91 11.73 -15.76 18.36
CA TYR A 91 10.92 -15.20 17.27
C TYR A 91 11.77 -14.64 16.13
N ILE A 92 12.83 -13.87 16.44
CA ILE A 92 13.73 -13.33 15.41
C ILE A 92 14.38 -14.45 14.61
N VAL A 93 14.86 -15.51 15.26
CA VAL A 93 15.42 -16.69 14.56
C VAL A 93 14.37 -17.33 13.65
N GLY A 94 13.14 -17.52 14.12
CA GLY A 94 12.05 -18.05 13.31
C GLY A 94 11.74 -17.17 12.08
N LEU A 95 11.74 -15.85 12.25
CA LEU A 95 11.54 -14.91 11.15
C LEU A 95 12.69 -14.94 10.15
N ILE A 96 13.94 -15.06 10.60
CA ILE A 96 15.10 -15.23 9.70
C ILE A 96 14.96 -16.53 8.89
N VAL A 97 14.56 -17.64 9.51
CA VAL A 97 14.31 -18.90 8.79
C VAL A 97 13.22 -18.74 7.74
N ALA A 98 12.13 -18.05 8.07
CA ALA A 98 11.06 -17.76 7.10
C ALA A 98 11.55 -16.91 5.93
N LEU A 99 12.39 -15.89 6.19
CA LEU A 99 12.99 -15.06 5.13
C LEU A 99 13.92 -15.88 4.23
N VAL A 100 14.74 -16.77 4.81
CA VAL A 100 15.60 -17.68 4.04
C VAL A 100 14.76 -18.61 3.18
N ALA A 101 13.67 -19.19 3.71
CA ALA A 101 12.77 -20.03 2.94
C ALA A 101 12.16 -19.28 1.74
N LEU A 102 11.73 -18.03 1.93
CA LEU A 102 11.18 -17.19 0.86
C LEU A 102 12.20 -16.80 -0.22
N ILE A 103 13.49 -16.71 0.13
CA ILE A 103 14.57 -16.51 -0.85
C ILE A 103 14.83 -17.78 -1.66
N LEU A 104 14.74 -18.95 -1.02
CA LEU A 104 15.06 -20.24 -1.63
C LEU A 104 13.92 -20.86 -2.45
N GLY A 105 12.65 -20.49 -2.21
CA GLY A 105 11.50 -20.87 -3.06
C GLY A 105 10.27 -21.31 -2.31
#